data_AF-A0A962C535-F1
#
_entry.id   AF-A0A962C535-F1
#
_cell.length_a   1.000
_cell.length_b   1.000
_cell.length_c   1.000
_cell.angle_alpha   90.00
_cell.angle_beta   90.00
_cell.angle_gamma   90.00
#
_symmetry.space_group_name_H-M   'P 1'
#
loop_
_entity.id
_entity.type
_entity.pdbx_description
1 polymer ?
#
loop_
_entity_poly.entity_id
_entity_poly.type
_entity_poly.pdbx_seq_one_letter_code
_entity_poly.pdbx_strand_id
1 'polypeptide(L)' 'MSDERASVLHSWCVQSEWQAPTIIGGRGARLFDSDGRSYLDMSSLAECSNLGHQHPRLVEAIRAQA' A
#
# COMPACT_ATOMS: atom_id res chain seq x y z
N MET A 1 -0.61 9.32 17.64
CA MET A 1 -0.36 7.94 17.18
C MET A 1 0.99 7.53 17.74
N SER A 2 1.17 6.27 18.17
CA SER A 2 2.52 5.83 18.54
C SER A 2 3.43 5.94 17.33
N ASP A 3 4.71 6.25 17.56
CA ASP A 3 5.73 6.16 16.51
C ASP A 3 5.73 4.73 15.98
N GLU A 4 5.48 4.55 14.67
CA GLU A 4 5.44 3.23 14.02
C GLU A 4 6.73 2.44 14.31
N ARG A 5 7.88 3.14 14.32
CA ARG A 5 9.19 2.56 14.62
C ARG A 5 9.31 1.94 16.01
N ALA A 6 8.46 2.35 16.95
CA ALA A 6 8.46 1.80 18.31
C ALA A 6 7.64 0.51 18.45
N SER A 7 6.81 0.17 17.45
CA SER A 7 5.83 -0.91 17.57
C SER A 7 5.75 -1.86 16.38
N VAL A 8 6.36 -1.53 15.24
CA VAL A 8 6.29 -2.32 14.01
C VAL A 8 7.70 -2.68 13.54
N LEU A 9 7.90 -3.95 13.22
CA LEU A 9 9.11 -4.43 12.53
C LEU A 9 8.79 -4.56 11.04
N HIS A 10 9.51 -3.81 10.21
CA HIS A 10 9.29 -3.79 8.75
C HIS A 10 10.16 -4.83 8.06
N SER A 11 9.59 -5.53 7.08
CA SER A 11 10.34 -6.51 6.29
C SER A 11 11.34 -5.81 5.36
N TRP A 12 12.47 -6.47 5.09
CA TRP A 12 13.48 -6.04 4.10
C TRP A 12 14.06 -4.64 4.30
N CYS A 13 14.11 -4.13 5.54
CA CYS A 13 14.72 -2.84 5.84
C CYS A 13 15.62 -2.87 7.10
N VAL A 14 16.51 -1.89 7.20
CA VAL A 14 17.23 -1.59 8.45
C VAL A 14 16.26 -0.84 9.37
N GLN A 15 15.92 -1.41 10.53
CA GLN A 15 14.83 -0.90 11.38
C GLN A 15 15.08 0.53 11.87
N SER A 16 16.32 0.88 12.22
CA SER A 16 16.69 2.23 12.67
C SER A 16 16.55 3.31 11.60
N GLU A 17 16.51 2.93 10.33
CA GLU A 17 16.48 3.84 9.18
C GLU A 17 15.09 3.96 8.54
N TRP A 18 14.07 3.24 9.03
CA TRP A 18 12.75 3.16 8.41
C TRP A 18 12.05 4.52 8.26
N GLN A 19 11.97 5.07 7.04
CA GLN A 19 11.30 6.35 6.78
C GLN A 19 10.52 6.31 5.47
N ALA A 20 9.56 5.39 5.35
CA ALA A 20 8.69 5.32 4.18
C ALA A 20 7.43 6.20 4.37
N PRO A 21 6.84 6.73 3.28
CA PRO A 21 5.55 7.39 3.35
C PRO A 21 4.43 6.40 3.66
N THR A 22 3.41 6.84 4.40
CA THR A 22 2.20 6.05 4.61
C THR A 22 1.33 6.08 3.36
N ILE A 23 1.14 4.93 2.72
CA ILE A 23 0.23 4.77 1.59
C ILE A 23 -1.22 4.62 2.11
N ILE A 24 -2.12 5.50 1.67
CA ILE A 24 -3.52 5.57 2.13
C ILE A 24 -4.52 5.01 1.12
N GLY A 25 -4.07 4.69 -0.09
CA GLY A 25 -4.92 4.09 -1.11
C GLY A 25 -4.23 4.00 -2.46
N GLY A 26 -4.99 3.58 -3.47
CA GLY A 26 -4.50 3.47 -4.83
C GLY A 26 -5.63 3.17 -5.81
N ARG A 27 -5.42 3.45 -7.10
CA ARG A 27 -6.35 3.13 -8.17
C ARG A 27 -5.60 2.77 -9.44
N GLY A 28 -5.92 1.62 -10.04
CA GLY A 28 -5.20 1.11 -11.20
C GLY A 28 -3.72 0.91 -10.85
N ALA A 29 -2.81 1.47 -11.64
CA ALA A 29 -1.37 1.40 -11.36
C ALA A 29 -0.83 2.56 -10.48
N ARG A 30 -1.68 3.29 -9.74
CA ARG A 30 -1.23 4.40 -8.87
C ARG A 30 -1.46 4.16 -7.40
N LEU A 31 -0.52 4.62 -6.59
CA LEU A 31 -0.60 4.73 -5.13
C LEU A 31 -0.73 6.20 -4.71
N PHE A 32 -1.38 6.44 -3.58
CA PHE A 32 -1.56 7.75 -2.96
C PHE A 32 -1.03 7.71 -1.53
N ASP A 33 -0.14 8.64 -1.16
CA ASP A 33 0.34 8.78 0.21
C ASP A 33 -0.53 9.73 1.05
N SER A 34 -0.29 9.75 2.36
CA SER A 34 -0.97 10.64 3.31
C SER A 34 -0.69 12.13 3.09
N ASP A 35 0.38 12.46 2.37
CA ASP A 35 0.76 13.84 2.03
C ASP A 35 0.09 14.34 0.73
N GLY A 36 -0.71 13.49 0.08
CA GLY A 36 -1.41 13.80 -1.18
C GLY A 36 -0.57 13.62 -2.44
N ARG A 37 0.62 13.01 -2.35
CA ARG A 37 1.42 12.66 -3.53
C ARG A 37 0.88 11.40 -4.19
N SER A 38 1.05 11.33 -5.51
CA SER A 38 0.69 10.15 -6.30
C SER A 38 1.93 9.54 -6.96
N TYR A 39 2.01 8.21 -6.92
CA TYR A 39 3.12 7.44 -7.44
C TYR A 39 2.61 6.46 -8.50
N LEU A 40 3.35 6.26 -9.57
CA LEU A 40 3.13 5.14 -10.48
C LEU A 40 3.79 3.90 -9.87
N ASP A 41 2.99 2.87 -9.61
CA ASP A 41 3.43 1.59 -9.08
C ASP A 41 4.06 0.76 -10.20
N MET A 42 5.38 0.87 -10.33
CA MET A 42 6.16 0.12 -11.31
C MET A 42 6.50 -1.30 -10.86
N SER A 43 6.20 -1.65 -9.60
CA SER A 43 6.52 -2.94 -9.02
C SER A 43 5.31 -3.86 -8.91
N SER A 44 4.09 -3.33 -9.09
CA SER A 44 2.84 -4.06 -8.85
C SER A 44 2.80 -4.60 -7.41
N LEU A 45 3.14 -3.73 -6.45
CA LEU A 45 3.60 -4.10 -5.10
C LEU A 45 4.83 -5.02 -5.16
N ALA A 46 4.78 -6.21 -4.56
CA ALA A 46 5.76 -7.28 -4.78
C ALA A 46 5.20 -8.22 -5.86
N GLU A 47 5.11 -7.70 -7.09
CA GLU A 47 4.73 -8.43 -8.30
C GLU A 47 3.34 -9.12 -8.25
N CYS A 48 2.42 -8.62 -7.42
CA CYS A 48 1.16 -9.30 -7.12
C CYS A 48 -0.10 -8.53 -7.53
N SER A 49 -0.04 -7.21 -7.67
CA SER A 49 -1.20 -6.35 -7.91
C SER A 49 -1.57 -6.21 -9.40
N ASN A 50 -1.67 -7.33 -10.12
CA ASN A 50 -1.78 -7.36 -11.58
C ASN A 50 -3.10 -6.80 -12.15
N LEU A 51 -4.18 -6.77 -11.38
CA LEU A 51 -5.46 -6.15 -11.76
C LEU A 51 -5.51 -4.64 -11.44
N GLY A 52 -4.45 -4.13 -10.81
CA GLY A 52 -4.40 -2.78 -10.26
C GLY A 52 -5.14 -2.63 -8.92
N HIS A 53 -4.80 -1.56 -8.22
CA HIS A 53 -5.35 -1.20 -6.92
C HIS A 53 -6.84 -0.89 -7.00
N GLN A 54 -7.60 -1.36 -6.00
CA GLN A 54 -9.06 -1.15 -5.83
C GLN A 54 -9.93 -1.55 -7.04
N HIS A 55 -9.61 -2.68 -7.69
CA HIS A 55 -10.41 -3.16 -8.82
C HIS A 55 -11.88 -3.43 -8.39
N PRO A 56 -12.89 -2.74 -8.97
CA PRO A 56 -14.25 -2.71 -8.41
C PRO A 56 -14.90 -4.10 -8.39
N ARG A 57 -14.73 -4.90 -9.44
CA ARG A 57 -15.26 -6.28 -9.47
C ARG A 57 -14.67 -7.18 -8.40
N LEU A 58 -13.43 -6.94 -7.99
CA LEU A 58 -12.76 -7.75 -6.96
C LEU A 58 -13.25 -7.34 -5.58
N VAL A 59 -13.37 -6.03 -5.33
CA VAL A 59 -13.93 -5.49 -4.09
C VAL A 59 -15.36 -6.00 -3.86
N GLU A 60 -16.21 -5.93 -4.88
CA GLU A 60 -17.60 -6.41 -4.75
C GLU A 60 -17.67 -7.93 -4.53
N ALA A 61 -16.80 -8.72 -5.18
CA ALA A 61 -16.75 -10.17 -4.96
C ALA A 61 -16.36 -10.52 -3.52
N ILE A 62 -15.39 -9.82 -2.92
CA ILE A 62 -15.00 -10.02 -1.52
C ILE A 62 -16.15 -9.63 -0.58
N ARG A 63 -16.81 -8.49 -0.83
CA ARG A 63 -17.96 -8.03 -0.04
C ARG A 63 -19.14 -8.98 -0.06
N ALA A 64 -19.40 -9.61 -1.20
CA ALA A 64 -20.50 -10.57 -1.33
C ALA A 64 -20.26 -11.89 -0.58
N GLN A 65 -19.00 -12.20 -0.24
CA GLN A 65 -18.59 -13.48 0.34
C GLN A 65 -18.27 -13.41 1.85
N ALA A 66 -18.08 -12.21 2.41
CA ALA A 66 -17.78 -11.97 3.82
C ALA A 66 -19.05 -11.78 4.65
#